data_AF-A0A6G3CXU8-F1
#
_entry.id   AF-A0A6G3CXU8-F1
#
_cell.length_a   1.000
_cell.length_b   1.000
_cell.length_c   1.000
_cell.angle_alpha   90.00
_cell.angle_beta   90.00
_cell.angle_gamma   90.00
#
_symmetry.space_group_name_H-M   'P 1'
#
loop_
_entity.id
_entity.type
_entity.pdbx_description
1 polymer ?
#
loop_
_entity_poly.entity_id
_entity_poly.type
_entity_poly.pdbx_seq_one_letter_code
_entity_poly.pdbx_strand_id
1 'polypeptide(L)'
;MEIQLTHEVSAHINFRNYEFQDPKSHGYRWVDLKHLRFPSESVGVQELLAALIGHEQFRDDYAGGGVLSEGSRHGPYWLRLVTPDVYEAVSRERSADILWGWVNQFGEVPAELEAVLQQEVFDRLAVADRIYSLSGLGDESIHDWGRVHEHFHEFVLIDRSAGRITLVVAADD
;
A
#
# COMPACT_ATOMS: atom_id res chain seq x y z
N MET A 1 18.95 18.03 -2.38
CA MET A 1 18.73 17.48 -3.73
C MET A 1 17.48 16.64 -3.62
N GLU A 2 16.40 17.03 -4.27
CA GLU A 2 15.13 16.30 -4.21
C GLU A 2 15.28 14.98 -4.98
N ILE A 3 14.85 13.88 -4.36
CA ILE A 3 14.84 12.57 -4.99
C ILE A 3 13.61 12.52 -5.90
N GLN A 4 13.83 12.41 -7.20
CA GLN A 4 12.74 12.28 -8.16
C GLN A 4 12.37 10.81 -8.31
N LEU A 5 11.15 10.46 -7.91
CA LEU A 5 10.57 9.16 -8.22
C LEU A 5 9.91 9.20 -9.60
N THR A 6 9.94 8.09 -10.32
CA THR A 6 9.22 7.92 -11.58
C THR A 6 8.24 6.77 -11.45
N HIS A 7 6.94 7.05 -11.56
CA HIS A 7 5.91 6.02 -11.60
C HIS A 7 6.07 5.14 -12.85
N GLU A 8 6.09 3.82 -12.67
CA GLU A 8 6.17 2.86 -13.77
C GLU A 8 4.78 2.34 -14.14
N VAL A 9 4.09 1.78 -13.14
CA VAL A 9 2.81 1.10 -13.33
C VAL A 9 2.11 0.94 -11.99
N SER A 10 0.79 0.83 -12.03
CA SER A 10 -0.03 0.42 -10.89
C SER A 10 -0.78 -0.87 -11.20
N ALA A 11 -1.06 -1.66 -10.18
CA ALA A 11 -1.88 -2.85 -10.25
C ALA A 11 -2.97 -2.78 -9.18
N HIS A 12 -4.18 -3.20 -9.54
CA HIS A 12 -5.33 -3.21 -8.62
C HIS A 12 -5.97 -4.60 -8.62
N ILE A 13 -5.95 -5.26 -7.47
CA ILE A 13 -6.51 -6.59 -7.25
C ILE A 13 -7.80 -6.41 -6.47
N ASN A 14 -8.95 -6.52 -7.14
CA ASN A 14 -10.24 -6.47 -6.47
C ASN A 14 -10.77 -7.89 -6.23
N PHE A 15 -11.04 -8.25 -4.98
CA PHE A 15 -11.45 -9.61 -4.63
C PHE A 15 -12.78 -9.97 -5.30
N ARG A 16 -13.64 -8.98 -5.59
CA ARG A 16 -14.93 -9.20 -6.27
C ARG A 16 -14.79 -9.79 -7.68
N ASN A 17 -13.60 -9.73 -8.27
CA ASN A 17 -13.33 -10.23 -9.61
C ASN A 17 -13.07 -11.76 -9.63
N TYR A 18 -13.07 -12.42 -8.47
CA TYR A 18 -12.80 -13.84 -8.33
C TYR A 18 -14.02 -14.59 -7.81
N GLU A 19 -14.14 -15.87 -8.18
CA GLU A 19 -15.27 -16.70 -7.77
C GLU A 19 -15.05 -17.31 -6.38
N PHE A 20 -15.68 -16.70 -5.37
CA PHE A 20 -15.79 -17.27 -4.03
C PHE A 20 -16.94 -18.29 -3.96
N GLN A 21 -16.83 -19.28 -3.08
CA GLN A 21 -17.92 -20.24 -2.82
C GLN A 21 -19.19 -19.54 -2.32
N ASP A 22 -19.04 -18.57 -1.41
CA ASP A 22 -20.08 -17.61 -1.07
C ASP A 22 -19.77 -16.27 -1.77
N PRO A 23 -20.67 -15.78 -2.65
CA PRO A 23 -20.49 -14.50 -3.34
C PRO A 23 -20.27 -13.30 -2.42
N LYS A 24 -20.57 -13.37 -1.12
CA LYS A 24 -20.33 -12.29 -0.15
C LYS A 24 -18.95 -12.37 0.53
N SER A 25 -18.24 -13.49 0.39
CA SER A 25 -16.95 -13.72 1.06
C SER A 25 -15.79 -12.89 0.53
N HIS A 26 -15.94 -12.22 -0.63
CA HIS A 26 -14.92 -11.27 -1.08
C HIS A 26 -14.77 -10.10 -0.07
N GLY A 27 -15.83 -9.79 0.70
CA GLY A 27 -15.79 -8.81 1.78
C GLY A 27 -15.37 -7.41 1.33
N TYR A 28 -15.68 -7.06 0.08
CA TYR A 28 -15.27 -5.82 -0.61
C TYR A 28 -13.77 -5.48 -0.51
N ARG A 29 -12.93 -6.50 -0.30
CA ARG A 29 -11.48 -6.34 -0.17
C ARG A 29 -10.80 -6.06 -1.49
N TRP A 30 -9.74 -5.27 -1.43
CA TRP A 30 -8.90 -4.97 -2.56
C TRP A 30 -7.46 -4.66 -2.14
N VAL A 31 -6.53 -4.79 -3.09
CA VAL A 31 -5.13 -4.37 -2.96
C VAL A 31 -4.77 -3.45 -4.13
N ASP A 32 -4.26 -2.26 -3.84
CA ASP A 32 -3.65 -1.35 -4.82
C ASP A 32 -2.13 -1.35 -4.66
N LEU A 33 -1.41 -1.44 -5.78
CA LEU A 33 0.03 -1.37 -5.82
C LEU A 33 0.45 -0.24 -6.74
N LYS A 34 1.38 0.61 -6.29
CA LYS A 34 2.02 1.62 -7.13
C LYS A 34 3.52 1.38 -7.13
N HIS A 35 4.09 1.14 -8.31
CA HIS A 35 5.52 0.91 -8.48
C HIS A 35 6.20 2.19 -8.99
N LEU A 36 7.24 2.63 -8.29
CA LEU A 36 8.04 3.78 -8.68
C LEU A 36 9.52 3.43 -8.68
N ARG A 37 10.28 4.04 -9.59
CA ARG A 37 11.74 3.95 -9.65
C ARG A 37 12.39 5.10 -8.89
N PHE A 38 13.53 4.81 -8.28
CA PHE A 38 14.44 5.82 -7.75
C PHE A 38 15.82 5.72 -8.40
N PRO A 39 16.56 6.84 -8.52
CA PRO A 39 17.72 6.94 -9.41
C PRO A 39 19.02 6.31 -8.87
N SER A 40 19.11 6.03 -7.57
CA SER A 40 20.32 5.48 -6.97
C SER A 40 20.02 4.58 -5.77
N GLU A 41 20.75 3.47 -5.67
CA GLU A 41 20.74 2.58 -4.52
C GLU A 41 21.32 3.23 -3.24
N SER A 42 21.99 4.38 -3.35
CA SER A 42 22.61 5.09 -2.23
C SER A 42 21.66 6.05 -1.51
N VAL A 43 20.42 6.22 -1.97
CA VAL A 43 19.46 7.15 -1.37
C VAL A 43 19.02 6.66 0.00
N GLY A 44 19.09 7.50 1.02
CA GLY A 44 18.64 7.14 2.36
C GLY A 44 17.13 6.85 2.39
N VAL A 45 16.70 6.02 3.35
CA VAL A 45 15.30 5.59 3.40
C VAL A 45 14.35 6.75 3.72
N GLN A 46 14.77 7.65 4.60
CA GLN A 46 13.96 8.81 4.98
C GLN A 46 13.70 9.72 3.78
N GLU A 47 14.71 9.89 2.92
CA GLU A 47 14.60 10.62 1.67
C GLU A 47 13.70 9.92 0.65
N LEU A 48 13.73 8.57 0.59
CA LEU A 48 12.81 7.80 -0.26
C LEU A 48 11.35 7.91 0.20
N LEU A 49 11.10 7.82 1.51
CA LEU A 49 9.75 8.00 2.07
C LEU A 49 9.24 9.42 1.85
N ALA A 50 10.08 10.44 2.07
CA ALA A 50 9.72 11.82 1.81
C ALA A 50 9.40 12.05 0.33
N ALA A 51 10.19 11.46 -0.58
CA ALA A 51 9.95 11.54 -2.01
C ALA A 51 8.67 10.82 -2.43
N LEU A 52 8.34 9.68 -1.82
CA LEU A 52 7.09 8.97 -2.05
C LEU A 52 5.90 9.82 -1.61
N ILE A 53 5.91 10.32 -0.38
CA ILE A 53 4.84 11.16 0.18
C ILE A 53 4.63 12.43 -0.66
N GLY A 54 5.71 13.01 -1.19
CA GLY A 54 5.64 14.20 -2.05
C GLY A 54 5.11 13.91 -3.47
N HIS A 55 5.16 12.66 -3.93
CA HIS A 55 4.81 12.27 -5.29
C HIS A 55 3.29 12.30 -5.51
N GLU A 56 2.84 12.68 -6.71
CA GLU A 56 1.40 12.78 -7.02
C GLU A 56 0.65 11.46 -6.80
N GLN A 57 1.29 10.33 -7.09
CA GLN A 57 0.69 8.99 -6.94
C GLN A 57 0.35 8.63 -5.48
N PHE A 58 0.90 9.37 -4.52
CA PHE A 58 0.59 9.24 -3.10
C PHE A 58 -0.62 10.12 -2.68
N ARG A 59 -1.29 10.78 -3.62
CA ARG A 59 -2.45 11.66 -3.36
C ARG A 59 -3.76 10.95 -3.69
N ASP A 60 -3.80 9.65 -3.46
CA ASP A 60 -4.98 8.81 -3.62
C ASP A 60 -5.67 8.68 -2.26
N ASP A 61 -6.90 9.17 -2.14
CA ASP A 61 -7.66 9.04 -0.90
C ASP A 61 -8.36 7.68 -0.77
N TYR A 62 -8.27 6.85 -1.82
CA TYR A 62 -8.90 5.53 -1.92
C TYR A 62 -10.41 5.53 -1.68
N ALA A 63 -11.06 6.69 -1.72
CA ALA A 63 -12.52 6.84 -1.60
C ALA A 63 -13.23 6.82 -2.97
N GLY A 64 -12.58 6.23 -3.99
CA GLY A 64 -13.11 6.04 -5.35
C GLY A 64 -12.77 7.13 -6.37
N GLY A 65 -12.09 8.21 -5.96
CA GLY A 65 -11.67 9.31 -6.84
C GLY A 65 -10.37 9.06 -7.62
N GLY A 66 -9.53 8.15 -7.11
CA GLY A 66 -8.18 7.91 -7.62
C GLY A 66 -7.22 9.07 -7.32
N VAL A 67 -6.10 9.11 -8.05
CA VAL A 67 -5.03 10.10 -7.84
C VAL A 67 -5.47 11.50 -8.27
N LEU A 68 -5.39 12.46 -7.35
CA LEU A 68 -5.61 13.88 -7.62
C LEU A 68 -4.29 14.65 -7.52
N SER A 69 -3.87 15.28 -8.62
CA SER A 69 -2.57 15.97 -8.68
C SER A 69 -2.43 17.05 -7.60
N GLU A 70 -3.48 17.80 -7.28
CA GLU A 70 -3.51 18.81 -6.21
C GLU A 70 -4.23 18.30 -4.93
N GLY A 71 -4.31 16.98 -4.76
CA GLY A 71 -4.96 16.34 -3.62
C GLY A 71 -4.25 16.66 -2.29
N SER A 72 -5.05 16.84 -1.24
CA SER A 72 -4.57 17.11 0.13
C SER A 72 -4.78 15.92 1.08
N ARG A 73 -5.12 14.75 0.53
CA ARG A 73 -5.52 13.53 1.23
C ARG A 73 -4.72 12.34 0.70
N HIS A 74 -4.53 11.35 1.56
CA HIS A 74 -3.94 10.05 1.23
C HIS A 74 -4.52 9.00 2.16
N GLY A 75 -5.09 7.93 1.59
CA GLY A 75 -5.82 6.93 2.37
C GLY A 75 -6.82 7.62 3.30
N PRO A 76 -6.88 7.26 4.59
CA PRO A 76 -7.79 7.88 5.53
C PRO A 76 -7.32 9.24 6.07
N TYR A 77 -6.11 9.71 5.71
CA TYR A 77 -5.43 10.80 6.42
C TYR A 77 -5.29 12.09 5.60
N TRP A 78 -5.25 13.22 6.30
CA TRP A 78 -4.78 14.47 5.68
C TRP A 78 -3.31 14.32 5.31
N LEU A 79 -2.96 14.52 4.04
CA LEU A 79 -1.62 14.31 3.50
C LEU A 79 -0.53 15.06 4.28
N ARG A 80 -0.82 16.28 4.74
CA ARG A 80 0.11 17.11 5.53
C ARG A 80 0.55 16.50 6.87
N LEU A 81 -0.15 15.47 7.35
CA LEU A 81 0.12 14.75 8.59
C LEU A 81 0.83 13.41 8.35
N VAL A 82 0.93 12.98 7.08
CA VAL A 82 1.68 11.77 6.71
C VAL A 82 3.12 12.19 6.46
N THR A 83 4.00 11.82 7.38
CA THR A 83 5.44 12.16 7.33
C THR A 83 6.30 10.89 7.41
N PRO A 84 7.57 10.92 6.99
CA PRO A 84 8.43 9.73 7.01
C PRO A 84 8.58 9.05 8.39
N ASP A 85 8.43 9.81 9.49
CA ASP A 85 8.58 9.33 10.86
C ASP A 85 7.39 8.50 11.37
N VAL A 86 6.24 8.55 10.69
CA VAL A 86 5.08 7.73 11.05
C VAL A 86 5.11 6.34 10.42
N TYR A 87 6.17 6.04 9.67
CA TYR A 87 6.43 4.74 9.09
C TYR A 87 7.34 3.91 9.99
N GLU A 88 6.86 2.74 10.38
CA GLU A 88 7.61 1.82 11.23
C GLU A 88 8.23 0.70 10.39
N ALA A 89 9.50 0.39 10.66
CA ALA A 89 10.15 -0.74 10.03
C ALA A 89 9.52 -2.05 10.53
N VAL A 90 9.15 -2.92 9.60
CA VAL A 90 8.53 -4.22 9.88
C VAL A 90 9.30 -5.35 9.17
N SER A 91 9.27 -6.54 9.75
CA SER A 91 9.92 -7.71 9.13
C SER A 91 9.04 -8.28 8.01
N ARG A 92 9.66 -9.06 7.11
CA ARG A 92 8.95 -9.74 6.02
C ARG A 92 7.87 -10.67 6.55
N GLU A 93 8.21 -11.41 7.60
CA GLU A 93 7.30 -12.35 8.27
C GLU A 93 6.12 -11.59 8.89
N ARG A 94 6.39 -10.49 9.60
CA ARG A 94 5.33 -9.70 10.22
C ARG A 94 4.40 -9.06 9.20
N SER A 95 4.94 -8.52 8.10
CA SER A 95 4.13 -7.97 7.01
C SER A 95 3.28 -9.04 6.34
N ALA A 96 3.85 -10.21 6.07
CA ALA A 96 3.13 -11.34 5.49
C ALA A 96 2.01 -11.83 6.43
N ASP A 97 2.27 -11.92 7.74
CA ASP A 97 1.27 -12.33 8.73
C ASP A 97 0.10 -11.34 8.80
N ILE A 98 0.36 -10.03 8.76
CA ILE A 98 -0.70 -9.00 8.76
C ILE A 98 -1.56 -9.16 7.50
N LEU A 99 -0.92 -9.22 6.32
CA LEU A 99 -1.64 -9.32 5.06
C LEU A 99 -2.41 -10.63 4.96
N TRP A 100 -1.81 -11.78 5.28
CA TRP A 100 -2.52 -13.06 5.24
C TRP A 100 -3.64 -13.15 6.27
N GLY A 101 -3.48 -12.55 7.45
CA GLY A 101 -4.55 -12.43 8.42
C GLY A 101 -5.75 -11.68 7.86
N TRP A 102 -5.51 -10.55 7.18
CA TRP A 102 -6.54 -9.77 6.51
C TRP A 102 -7.14 -10.49 5.28
N VAL A 103 -6.30 -11.10 4.43
CA VAL A 103 -6.73 -11.86 3.24
C VAL A 103 -7.61 -13.05 3.61
N ASN A 104 -7.41 -13.68 4.77
CA ASN A 104 -8.21 -14.83 5.21
C ASN A 104 -9.27 -14.48 6.26
N GLN A 105 -9.52 -13.20 6.55
CA GLN A 105 -10.42 -12.79 7.64
C GLN A 105 -11.86 -13.30 7.48
N PHE A 106 -12.30 -13.54 6.24
CA PHE A 106 -13.64 -14.07 5.90
C PHE A 106 -13.60 -15.51 5.35
N GLY A 107 -12.54 -16.26 5.65
CA GLY A 107 -12.29 -17.61 5.14
C GLY A 107 -11.24 -17.62 4.02
N GLU A 108 -10.95 -18.84 3.54
CA GLU A 108 -9.97 -19.06 2.48
C GLU A 108 -10.37 -18.36 1.18
N VAL A 109 -9.37 -17.78 0.51
CA VAL A 109 -9.56 -17.17 -0.81
C VAL A 109 -9.48 -18.22 -1.92
N PRO A 110 -10.09 -17.97 -3.10
CA PRO A 110 -9.92 -18.84 -4.26
C PRO A 110 -8.45 -18.99 -4.65
N ALA A 111 -8.05 -20.19 -5.08
CA ALA A 111 -6.66 -20.48 -5.45
C ALA A 111 -6.10 -19.56 -6.54
N GLU A 112 -6.96 -19.08 -7.46
CA GLU A 112 -6.57 -18.09 -8.48
C GLU A 112 -6.20 -16.74 -7.85
N LEU A 113 -7.01 -16.26 -6.90
CA LEU A 113 -6.72 -15.03 -6.15
C LEU A 113 -5.48 -15.19 -5.28
N GLU A 114 -5.32 -16.33 -4.60
CA GLU A 114 -4.11 -16.65 -3.85
C GLU A 114 -2.86 -16.58 -4.72
N ALA A 115 -2.88 -17.16 -5.92
CA ALA A 115 -1.75 -17.12 -6.85
C ALA A 115 -1.43 -15.69 -7.30
N VAL A 116 -2.45 -14.87 -7.59
CA VAL A 116 -2.25 -13.46 -7.97
C VAL A 116 -1.69 -12.65 -6.79
N LEU A 117 -2.20 -12.85 -5.57
CA LEU A 117 -1.66 -12.20 -4.37
C LEU A 117 -0.22 -12.63 -4.11
N GLN A 118 0.09 -13.92 -4.29
CA GLN A 118 1.45 -14.43 -4.16
C GLN A 118 2.40 -13.70 -5.12
N GLN A 119 2.06 -13.67 -6.41
CA GLN A 119 2.88 -13.04 -7.44
C GLN A 119 3.00 -11.52 -7.26
N GLU A 120 1.88 -10.84 -7.01
CA GLU A 120 1.84 -9.38 -7.02
C GLU A 120 2.29 -8.76 -5.70
N VAL A 121 2.04 -9.42 -4.57
CA VAL A 121 2.30 -8.86 -3.22
C VAL A 121 3.41 -9.63 -2.50
N PHE A 122 3.24 -10.94 -2.29
CA PHE A 122 4.11 -11.69 -1.38
C PHE A 122 5.51 -11.95 -1.94
N ASP A 123 5.64 -12.18 -3.25
CA ASP A 123 6.96 -12.28 -3.90
C ASP A 123 7.75 -10.96 -3.77
N ARG A 124 7.06 -9.81 -3.79
CA ARG A 124 7.68 -8.49 -3.60
C ARG A 124 8.09 -8.24 -2.15
N LEU A 125 7.28 -8.68 -1.18
CA LEU A 125 7.67 -8.68 0.23
C LEU A 125 8.93 -9.53 0.45
N ALA A 126 9.03 -10.68 -0.21
CA ALA A 126 10.16 -11.60 -0.06
C ALA A 126 11.49 -10.99 -0.56
N VAL A 127 11.47 -10.22 -1.65
CA VAL A 127 12.68 -9.61 -2.23
C VAL A 127 13.02 -8.23 -1.66
N ALA A 128 12.07 -7.53 -1.03
CA ALA A 128 12.30 -6.19 -0.50
C ALA A 128 13.44 -6.16 0.55
N ASP A 129 14.38 -5.22 0.40
CA ASP A 129 15.47 -4.99 1.35
C ASP A 129 14.96 -4.41 2.67
N ARG A 130 13.96 -3.54 2.57
CA ARG A 130 13.31 -2.87 3.71
C ARG A 130 11.81 -2.79 3.48
N ILE A 131 11.06 -2.99 4.55
CA ILE A 131 9.60 -2.87 4.56
C ILE A 131 9.22 -1.92 5.68
N TYR A 132 8.35 -0.98 5.34
CA TYR A 132 7.77 -0.05 6.29
C TYR A 132 6.26 -0.18 6.27
N SER A 133 5.63 -0.05 7.43
CA SER A 133 4.18 0.02 7.58
C SER A 133 3.80 1.42 8.04
N LEU A 134 2.74 1.98 7.49
CA LEU A 134 2.16 3.20 8.04
C LEU A 134 1.54 2.87 9.40
N SER A 135 1.98 3.56 10.46
CA SER A 135 1.36 3.44 11.77
C SER A 135 0.05 4.22 11.81
N GLY A 136 -0.90 3.79 12.65
CA GLY A 136 -2.15 4.52 12.82
C GLY A 136 -1.91 5.92 13.40
N LEU A 137 -2.28 6.96 12.64
CA LEU A 137 -2.01 8.37 12.99
C LEU A 137 -2.97 8.98 14.03
N GLY A 138 -3.87 8.18 14.58
CA GLY A 138 -4.92 8.64 15.49
C GLY A 138 -6.08 9.37 14.79
N ASP A 139 -7.18 9.54 15.51
CA ASP A 139 -8.45 10.05 14.96
C ASP A 139 -8.38 11.48 14.43
N GLU A 140 -7.57 12.34 15.04
CA GLU A 140 -7.41 13.76 14.64
C GLU A 140 -6.74 13.91 13.26
N SER A 141 -6.09 12.85 12.78
CA SER A 141 -5.42 12.85 11.48
C SER A 141 -6.36 12.46 10.32
N ILE A 142 -7.55 11.94 10.65
CA ILE A 142 -8.52 11.42 9.69
C ILE A 142 -9.26 12.58 8.99
N HIS A 143 -9.38 12.52 7.67
CA HIS A 143 -10.17 13.52 6.92
C HIS A 143 -11.65 13.15 6.84
N ASP A 144 -12.43 14.01 6.21
CA ASP A 144 -13.90 13.91 6.06
C ASP A 144 -14.40 12.62 5.38
N TRP A 145 -13.54 11.92 4.63
CA TRP A 145 -13.83 10.63 3.99
C TRP A 145 -12.97 9.49 4.56
N GLY A 146 -12.15 9.73 5.59
CA GLY A 146 -11.17 8.75 6.04
C GLY A 146 -11.72 7.61 6.90
N ARG A 147 -13.05 7.42 6.91
CA ARG A 147 -13.73 6.30 7.59
C ARG A 147 -14.55 5.44 6.60
N VAL A 148 -14.25 5.54 5.31
CA VAL A 148 -14.91 4.71 4.28
C VAL A 148 -14.47 3.25 4.36
N HIS A 149 -13.25 2.97 4.83
CA HIS A 149 -12.72 1.61 4.97
C HIS A 149 -12.79 1.13 6.42
N GLU A 150 -13.09 -0.15 6.65
CA GLU A 150 -13.04 -0.76 7.99
C GLU A 150 -11.59 -1.04 8.40
N HIS A 151 -10.80 -1.54 7.46
CA HIS A 151 -9.37 -1.83 7.57
C HIS A 151 -8.61 -1.08 6.49
N PHE A 152 -7.49 -0.48 6.87
CA PHE A 152 -6.56 0.17 5.95
C PHE A 152 -5.13 -0.22 6.34
N HIS A 153 -4.49 -1.02 5.49
CA HIS A 153 -3.10 -1.45 5.66
C HIS A 153 -2.26 -0.84 4.56
N GLU A 154 -1.18 -0.17 4.94
CA GLU A 154 -0.25 0.43 3.99
C GLU A 154 1.18 -0.01 4.28
N PHE A 155 1.83 -0.51 3.24
CA PHE A 155 3.23 -0.91 3.27
C PHE A 155 4.02 -0.20 2.17
N VAL A 156 5.26 0.16 2.51
CA VAL A 156 6.26 0.66 1.56
C VAL A 156 7.40 -0.33 1.48
N LEU A 157 7.54 -0.94 0.30
CA LEU A 157 8.58 -1.93 0.00
C LEU A 157 9.71 -1.24 -0.75
N ILE A 158 10.94 -1.36 -0.26
CA ILE A 158 12.12 -0.82 -0.93
C ILE A 158 12.99 -1.98 -1.39
N ASP A 159 13.20 -2.07 -2.70
CA ASP A 159 14.15 -2.97 -3.37
C ASP A 159 15.22 -2.11 -4.05
N ARG A 160 16.38 -1.99 -3.39
CA ARG A 160 17.55 -1.25 -3.86
C ARG A 160 18.20 -1.91 -5.05
N SER A 161 18.23 -3.25 -5.08
CA SER A 161 18.81 -4.00 -6.19
C SER A 161 18.07 -3.72 -7.51
N ALA A 162 16.74 -3.55 -7.43
CA ALA A 162 15.91 -3.17 -8.55
C ALA A 162 15.69 -1.65 -8.67
N GLY A 163 16.23 -0.83 -7.76
CA GLY A 163 15.98 0.61 -7.73
C GLY A 163 14.49 0.98 -7.69
N ARG A 164 13.68 0.20 -6.96
CA ARG A 164 12.21 0.28 -6.95
C ARG A 164 11.67 0.47 -5.54
N ILE A 165 10.71 1.38 -5.43
CA ILE A 165 9.82 1.51 -4.28
C ILE A 165 8.41 1.07 -4.71
N THR A 166 7.77 0.24 -3.90
CA THR A 166 6.38 -0.19 -4.11
C THR A 166 5.53 0.24 -2.93
N LEU A 167 4.54 1.08 -3.19
CA LEU A 167 3.45 1.34 -2.26
C LEU A 167 2.43 0.22 -2.41
N VAL A 168 2.06 -0.43 -1.31
CA VAL A 168 1.01 -1.44 -1.25
C VAL A 168 -0.05 -0.93 -0.29
N VAL A 169 -1.28 -0.80 -0.76
CA VAL A 169 -2.44 -0.48 0.07
C VAL A 169 -3.41 -1.65 -0.01
N ALA A 170 -3.83 -2.18 1.13
CA ALA A 170 -4.82 -3.23 1.25
C ALA A 170 -5.95 -2.76 2.17
N ALA A 171 -7.19 -2.77 1.68
CA ALA A 171 -8.34 -2.25 2.40
C ALA A 171 -9.65 -2.96 2.00
N ASP A 172 -10.69 -2.74 2.78
CA ASP A 172 -12.07 -3.16 2.52
C ASP A 172 -13.01 -1.95 2.45
N ASP A 173 -14.11 -2.08 1.70
CA ASP A 173 -15.18 -1.07 1.54
C ASP A 173 -16.50 -1.49 2.20
#